data_AF-A0A1G3VV83-F1
#
_entry.id   AF-A0A1G3VV83-F1
#
_cell.length_a   1.000
_cell.length_b   1.000
_cell.length_c   1.000
_cell.angle_alpha   90.00
_cell.angle_beta   90.00
_cell.angle_gamma   90.00
#
_symmetry.space_group_name_H-M   'P 1'
#
loop_
_entity.id
_entity.type
_entity.pdbx_description
1 polymer ?
#
loop_
_entity_poly.entity_id
_entity_poly.type
_entity_poly.pdbx_seq_one_letter_code
_entity_poly.pdbx_strand_id
1 'polypeptide(L)' 'MNDTQSKLKSLLSYWLEHNGEHRAEFREWADKIAADQADIAEQLRLAANKMAEADECLKKAHHLLR' A
#
# COMPACT_ATOMS: atom_id res chain seq x y z
N MET A 1 14.16 17.66 -14.32
CA MET A 1 14.35 16.81 -13.12
C MET A 1 15.82 16.44 -13.02
N ASN A 2 16.41 16.47 -11.82
CA ASN A 2 17.72 15.87 -11.58
C ASN A 2 17.60 14.34 -11.42
N ASP A 3 18.72 13.62 -11.46
CA ASP A 3 18.73 12.15 -11.36
C ASP A 3 18.03 11.63 -10.11
N THR A 4 18.17 12.34 -8.98
CA THR A 4 17.49 12.02 -7.72
C THR A 4 15.97 12.10 -7.84
N GLN A 5 15.44 13.17 -8.44
CA GLN A 5 14.01 13.35 -8.68
C GLN A 5 13.47 12.29 -9.64
N SER A 6 14.20 12.00 -10.72
CA SER A 6 13.80 10.96 -11.69
C SER A 6 13.73 9.59 -11.03
N LYS A 7 14.74 9.23 -10.21
CA LYS A 7 14.74 7.99 -9.44
C LYS A 7 13.59 7.93 -8.44
N LEU A 8 13.34 9.02 -7.71
CA LEU A 8 12.24 9.10 -6.76
C LEU A 8 10.88 8.92 -7.44
N LYS A 9 10.68 9.49 -8.63
CA LYS A 9 9.45 9.28 -9.41
C LYS A 9 9.21 7.81 -9.72
N SER A 10 10.23 7.10 -10.20
CA SER A 10 10.13 5.66 -10.47
C SER A 10 9.83 4.85 -9.21
N LEU A 11 10.45 5.21 -8.08
CA LEU A 11 10.21 4.56 -6.79
C LEU A 11 8.77 4.79 -6.30
N LEU A 12 8.25 6.00 -6.40
CA LEU A 12 6.88 6.32 -5.99
C LEU A 12 5.85 5.52 -6.80
N SER A 13 6.03 5.41 -8.12
CA SER A 13 5.17 4.56 -8.95
C SER A 13 5.25 3.09 -8.56
N TYR A 14 6.47 2.57 -8.35
CA TYR A 14 6.70 1.19 -7.94
C TYR A 14 6.06 0.87 -6.59
N TRP A 15 6.23 1.73 -5.58
CA TRP A 15 5.62 1.52 -4.26
C TRP A 15 4.11 1.55 -4.30
N LEU A 16 3.50 2.44 -5.10
CA LEU A 16 2.04 2.49 -5.25
C LEU A 16 1.47 1.21 -5.86
N GLU A 17 2.15 0.66 -6.87
CA GLU A 17 1.78 -0.62 -7.48
C GLU A 17 1.91 -1.77 -6.47
N HIS A 18 3.08 -1.90 -5.85
CA HIS A 18 3.37 -3.00 -4.93
C HIS A 18 2.53 -2.95 -3.64
N ASN A 19 2.25 -1.76 -3.12
CA ASN A 19 1.34 -1.59 -2.00
C ASN A 19 -0.09 -2.05 -2.36
N GLY A 20 -0.50 -1.88 -3.62
CA GLY A 20 -1.77 -2.40 -4.13
C GLY A 20 -1.85 -3.93 -4.03
N GLU A 21 -0.80 -4.62 -4.48
CA GLU A 21 -0.67 -6.08 -4.40
C GLU A 21 -0.73 -6.58 -2.95
N HIS A 22 0.05 -5.97 -2.06
CA HIS A 22 0.06 -6.33 -0.64
C HIS A 22 -1.30 -6.12 0.04
N ARG A 23 -1.98 -5.01 -0.24
CA ARG A 23 -3.33 -4.80 0.31
C ARG A 23 -4.33 -5.86 -0.14
N ALA A 24 -4.26 -6.27 -1.40
CA ALA A 24 -5.12 -7.32 -1.93
C ALA A 24 -4.83 -8.66 -1.23
N GLU A 25 -3.56 -9.01 -1.10
CA GLU A 25 -3.11 -10.24 -0.43
C GLU A 25 -3.50 -10.26 1.06
N PHE A 26 -3.33 -9.15 1.79
CA PHE A 26 -3.75 -9.05 3.19
C PHE A 26 -5.25 -9.26 3.36
N ARG A 27 -6.06 -8.69 2.47
CA ARG A 27 -7.52 -8.85 2.48
C ARG A 27 -7.93 -10.27 2.15
N GLU A 28 -7.31 -10.88 1.14
CA GLU A 28 -7.55 -12.28 0.76
C GLU A 28 -7.28 -13.22 1.94
N TRP A 29 -6.16 -13.05 2.63
CA TRP A 29 -5.83 -13.87 3.80
C TRP A 29 -6.72 -13.59 5.00
N ALA A 30 -7.11 -12.33 5.23
CA ALA A 30 -8.08 -12.00 6.26
C ALA A 30 -9.39 -12.75 6.06
N ASP A 31 -9.87 -12.84 4.81
CA ASP A 31 -11.11 -13.54 4.50
C ASP A 31 -10.98 -15.07 4.65
N LYS A 32 -9.82 -15.65 4.30
CA LYS A 32 -9.54 -17.09 4.49
C LYS A 32 -9.57 -17.51 5.96
N ILE A 33 -9.07 -16.67 6.88
CA ILE A 33 -8.91 -17.04 8.29
C ILE A 33 -9.99 -16.46 9.20
N ALA A 34 -10.90 -15.62 8.69
CA ALA A 34 -11.87 -14.89 9.50
C ALA A 34 -12.78 -15.78 10.36
N ALA A 35 -13.08 -17.00 9.90
CA ALA A 35 -13.92 -17.94 10.64
C ALA A 35 -13.23 -18.52 11.88
N ASP A 36 -11.91 -18.73 11.81
CA ASP A 36 -11.13 -19.41 12.84
C ASP A 36 -10.33 -18.44 13.72
N GLN A 37 -9.93 -17.29 13.16
CA GLN A 37 -8.98 -16.35 13.75
C GLN A 37 -9.40 -14.89 13.48
N ALA A 38 -10.56 -14.50 14.00
CA ALA A 38 -11.17 -13.18 13.77
C ALA A 38 -10.23 -12.00 14.12
N ASP A 39 -9.53 -12.06 15.25
CA ASP A 39 -8.61 -11.00 15.67
C ASP A 39 -7.45 -10.79 14.69
N ILE A 40 -6.89 -11.88 14.14
CA ILE A 40 -5.81 -11.80 13.14
C ILE A 40 -6.35 -11.27 11.81
N ALA A 41 -7.54 -11.72 11.40
CA ALA A 41 -8.21 -11.19 10.21
C ALA A 41 -8.47 -9.68 10.32
N GLU A 42 -8.85 -9.19 11.50
CA GLU A 42 -9.01 -7.76 11.76
C GLU A 42 -7.68 -7.01 11.62
N GLN A 43 -6.58 -7.52 12.18
CA GLN A 43 -5.26 -6.89 12.03
C GLN A 43 -4.78 -6.83 10.58
N LEU A 44 -5.04 -7.88 9.78
CA LEU A 44 -4.71 -7.87 8.35
C LEU A 44 -5.54 -6.83 7.58
N ARG A 45 -6.83 -6.69 7.88
CA ARG A 45 -7.69 -5.64 7.29
C ARG A 45 -7.22 -4.25 7.71
N LEU A 46 -6.83 -4.07 8.97
CA LEU A 46 -6.28 -2.81 9.47
C LEU A 46 -4.97 -2.45 8.77
N ALA A 47 -4.07 -3.43 8.58
CA ALA A 47 -2.83 -3.24 7.84
C ALA A 47 -3.09 -2.80 6.41
N ALA A 48 -4.05 -3.43 5.72
CA ALA A 48 -4.44 -3.03 4.37
C ALA A 48 -4.99 -1.58 4.33
N ASN A 49 -5.78 -1.18 5.32
CA ASN A 49 -6.33 0.18 5.39
C ASN A 49 -5.24 1.23 5.65
N LYS A 50 -4.32 0.96 6.59
CA LYS A 50 -3.18 1.86 6.87
C LYS A 50 -2.26 2.01 5.66
N MET A 51 -2.07 0.94 4.89
CA MET A 51 -1.31 1.02 3.65
C MET A 51 -2.04 1.85 2.58
N ALA A 52 -3.37 1.81 2.52
CA ALA A 52 -4.13 2.69 1.64
C ALA A 52 -4.00 4.17 2.03
N GLU A 53 -3.97 4.49 3.33
CA GLU A 53 -3.68 5.84 3.81
C GLU A 53 -2.27 6.30 3.42
N ALA A 54 -1.27 5.41 3.52
CA ALA A 54 0.08 5.69 3.06
C ALA A 54 0.13 5.96 1.55
N ASP A 55 -0.60 5.18 0.74
CA ASP A 55 -0.70 5.40 -0.70
C ASP A 55 -1.24 6.80 -1.05
N GLU A 56 -2.21 7.32 -0.29
CA GLU A 56 -2.72 8.68 -0.53
C GLU A 56 -1.63 9.74 -0.31
N CYS A 57 -0.77 9.57 0.69
CA CYS A 57 0.40 10.42 0.89
C CYS A 57 1.41 10.28 -0.26
N LEU A 58 1.67 9.05 -0.73
CA LEU A 58 2.59 8.78 -1.84
C LEU A 58 2.08 9.34 -3.17
N LYS A 59 0.78 9.23 -3.45
CA LYS A 59 0.13 9.84 -4.64
C LYS A 59 0.29 11.36 -4.63
N LYS A 60 0.08 12.01 -3.48
CA LYS A 60 0.31 13.46 -3.32
C LYS A 60 1.78 13.81 -3.56
N ALA A 61 2.72 13.06 -2.99
CA ALA A 61 4.14 13.26 -3.23
C ALA A 61 4.51 13.11 -4.72
N HIS A 62 3.97 12.09 -5.38
CA HIS A 62 4.16 11.85 -6.81
C HIS A 62 3.61 13.00 -7.67
N HIS A 63 2.45 13.55 -7.31
CA HIS A 63 1.87 14.71 -8.00
C HIS A 63 2.66 16.01 -7.80
N LEU A 64 3.26 16.21 -6.62
CA LEU A 64 4.09 17.38 -6.31
C LEU A 64 5.46 17.33 -7.00
N LEU A 65 5.91 16.14 -7.42
CA LEU A 65 7.16 15.94 -8.14
C LEU A 65 7.01 16.42 -9.60
N ARG A 66 7.42 17.67 -9.87
CA ARG A 66 7.47 18.28 -11.21
C ARG A 66 8.71 17.86 -12.01
#